data_AF-A0A1C7NAH5-F1
#
_entry.id   AF-A0A1C7NAH5-F1
#
_cell.length_a   1.000
_cell.length_b   1.000
_cell.length_c   1.000
_cell.angle_alpha   90.00
_cell.angle_beta   90.00
_cell.angle_gamma   90.00
#
_symmetry.space_group_name_H-M   'P 1'
#
loop_
_entity.id
_entity.type
_entity.pdbx_description
1 polymer ?
#
loop_
_entity_poly.entity_id
_entity_poly.type
_entity_poly.pdbx_seq_one_letter_code
_entity_poly.pdbx_strand_id
1 'polypeptide(L)'
;MSVALKNPLASLEQLEVTISRRDGISEELEEDLRHLGAELIQSAGILLKLPQVAMATAQVLFQRFFYMASLKEFGIVKAYTMKDMAIAAEMQILRKLGFIVHVQLPYNLMINYLRILGLEEHRAITRRAWNYLNDGLRTTIYVTHEPSTIACAAIWLACLEESVKLPTDLGKEWWLLFDVDSVHFKNAAAHIKRLYYRKLDKANLPLYKLSNEQS
;
A
#
# COMPACT_ATOMS: atom_id res chain seq x y z
N MET A 1 -29.13 7.09 2.45
CA MET A 1 -28.13 6.02 2.64
C MET A 1 -26.93 6.33 1.77
N SER A 2 -25.87 6.88 2.35
CA SER A 2 -24.61 7.10 1.64
C SER A 2 -24.01 5.74 1.34
N VAL A 3 -23.94 5.35 0.07
CA VAL A 3 -23.09 4.26 -0.37
C VAL A 3 -21.66 4.79 -0.25
N ALA A 4 -21.13 4.80 0.97
CA ALA A 4 -19.73 5.07 1.19
C ALA A 4 -18.98 3.95 0.45
N LEU A 5 -18.25 4.31 -0.60
CA LEU A 5 -17.29 3.46 -1.27
C LEU A 5 -16.32 2.95 -0.19
N LYS A 6 -16.60 1.77 0.37
CA LYS A 6 -15.69 1.12 1.31
C LYS A 6 -14.35 0.96 0.61
N ASN A 7 -13.29 1.45 1.24
CA ASN A 7 -11.97 1.49 0.63
C ASN A 7 -11.32 0.10 0.44
N PRO A 8 -11.57 -0.93 1.28
CA PRO A 8 -11.10 -2.28 1.04
C PRO A 8 -11.95 -2.98 -0.03
N LEU A 9 -11.28 -3.42 -1.09
CA LEU A 9 -11.92 -4.06 -2.25
C LEU A 9 -11.83 -5.60 -2.21
N ALA A 10 -11.22 -6.15 -1.15
CA ALA A 10 -10.71 -7.51 -1.09
C ALA A 10 -11.10 -8.17 0.24
N SER A 11 -11.75 -9.33 0.19
CA SER A 11 -11.86 -10.22 1.36
C SER A 11 -10.52 -10.93 1.63
N LEU A 12 -10.32 -11.38 2.87
CA LEU A 12 -9.10 -12.12 3.25
C LEU A 12 -8.88 -13.37 2.38
N GLU A 13 -9.95 -14.08 2.01
CA GLU A 13 -9.88 -15.27 1.14
C GLU A 13 -9.40 -14.95 -0.29
N GLN A 14 -9.83 -13.81 -0.82
CA GLN A 14 -9.38 -13.37 -2.14
C GLN A 14 -7.90 -12.91 -2.12
N LEU A 15 -7.31 -12.66 -0.93
CA LEU A 15 -5.87 -12.38 -0.79
C LEU A 15 -5.01 -13.64 -0.82
N GLU A 16 -5.54 -14.79 -0.43
CA GLU A 16 -4.79 -16.04 -0.42
C GLU A 16 -4.44 -16.48 -1.85
N VAL A 17 -5.36 -16.28 -2.80
CA VAL A 17 -5.19 -16.68 -4.20
C VAL A 17 -5.48 -15.52 -5.15
N THR A 18 -4.48 -14.66 -5.36
CA THR A 18 -4.50 -13.59 -6.37
C THR A 18 -4.59 -14.15 -7.80
N ILE A 19 -5.05 -13.34 -8.75
CA ILE A 19 -5.12 -13.72 -10.17
C ILE A 19 -3.72 -14.04 -10.72
N SER A 20 -2.71 -13.26 -10.32
CA SER A 20 -1.30 -13.51 -10.67
C SER A 20 -0.84 -14.90 -10.21
N ARG A 21 -1.19 -15.32 -9.00
CA ARG A 21 -0.86 -16.66 -8.47
C ARG A 21 -1.55 -17.77 -9.25
N ARG A 22 -2.82 -17.57 -9.64
CA ARG A 22 -3.55 -18.54 -10.50
C ARG A 22 -2.88 -18.73 -11.86
N ASP A 23 -2.26 -17.68 -12.38
CA ASP A 23 -1.54 -17.72 -13.66
C ASP A 23 -0.11 -18.26 -13.55
N GLY A 24 0.29 -18.73 -12.35
CA GLY A 24 1.55 -19.39 -12.07
C GLY A 24 2.69 -18.46 -11.61
N ILE A 25 2.40 -17.22 -11.21
CA ILE A 25 3.39 -16.34 -10.58
C ILE A 25 3.54 -16.77 -9.11
N SER A 26 4.79 -17.02 -8.67
CA SER A 26 5.05 -17.33 -7.27
C SER A 26 4.71 -16.15 -6.36
N GLU A 27 4.31 -16.41 -5.12
CA GLU A 27 3.99 -15.38 -4.14
C GLU A 27 5.15 -14.38 -3.96
N GLU A 28 6.37 -14.90 -3.85
CA GLU A 28 7.61 -14.11 -3.74
C GLU A 28 7.79 -13.16 -4.93
N LEU A 29 7.62 -13.65 -6.16
CA LEU A 29 7.76 -12.84 -7.36
C LEU A 29 6.64 -11.80 -7.49
N GLU A 30 5.41 -12.14 -7.12
CA GLU A 30 4.30 -11.18 -7.10
C GLU A 30 4.57 -10.03 -6.10
N GLU A 31 5.00 -10.35 -4.88
CA GLU A 31 5.36 -9.35 -3.88
C GLU A 31 6.46 -8.41 -4.39
N ASP A 32 7.51 -8.96 -5.01
CA ASP A 32 8.64 -8.18 -5.52
C ASP A 32 8.24 -7.28 -6.70
N LEU A 33 7.40 -7.78 -7.62
CA LEU A 33 6.88 -6.99 -8.74
C LEU A 33 5.96 -5.85 -8.26
N ARG A 34 5.13 -6.08 -7.24
CA ARG A 34 4.29 -5.04 -6.64
C ARG A 34 5.11 -3.97 -5.94
N HIS A 35 6.13 -4.37 -5.17
CA HIS A 35 7.07 -3.43 -4.55
C HIS A 35 7.78 -2.60 -5.62
N LEU A 36 8.30 -3.24 -6.67
CA LEU A 36 8.99 -2.53 -7.75
C LEU A 36 8.08 -1.54 -8.47
N GLY A 37 6.83 -1.94 -8.78
CA GLY A 37 5.85 -1.03 -9.39
C GLY A 37 5.58 0.20 -8.53
N ALA A 38 5.46 0.02 -7.21
CA ALA A 38 5.30 1.13 -6.27
C ALA A 38 6.54 2.05 -6.24
N GLU A 39 7.77 1.51 -6.29
CA GLU A 39 9.00 2.30 -6.40
C GLU A 39 9.05 3.13 -7.69
N LEU A 40 8.68 2.52 -8.83
CA LEU A 40 8.67 3.19 -10.13
C LEU A 40 7.69 4.36 -10.17
N ILE A 41 6.48 4.20 -9.62
CA ILE A 41 5.48 5.28 -9.51
C ILE A 41 6.05 6.43 -8.67
N GLN A 42 6.69 6.12 -7.55
CA GLN A 42 7.31 7.14 -6.70
C GLN A 42 8.45 7.87 -7.42
N SER A 43 9.35 7.15 -8.10
CA SER A 43 10.45 7.75 -8.86
C SER A 43 9.96 8.63 -10.00
N ALA A 44 8.94 8.18 -10.76
CA ALA A 44 8.33 8.97 -11.82
C ALA A 44 7.66 10.24 -11.27
N GLY A 45 6.92 10.13 -10.16
CA GLY A 45 6.28 11.28 -9.53
C GLY A 45 7.27 12.33 -9.00
N ILE A 46 8.40 11.89 -8.43
CA ILE A 46 9.48 12.80 -8.02
C ILE A 46 10.08 13.52 -9.24
N LEU A 47 10.37 12.79 -10.31
CA LEU A 47 10.93 13.35 -11.54
C LEU A 47 9.98 14.38 -12.17
N LEU A 48 8.67 14.11 -12.13
CA LEU A 48 7.61 14.97 -12.61
C LEU A 48 7.19 16.07 -11.61
N LYS A 49 7.81 16.13 -10.43
CA LYS A 49 7.52 17.10 -9.35
C LYS A 49 6.05 17.07 -8.88
N LEU A 50 5.45 15.87 -8.82
CA LEU A 50 4.08 15.69 -8.34
C LEU A 50 4.02 15.68 -6.79
N PRO A 51 2.90 16.10 -6.20
CA PRO A 51 2.70 16.01 -4.75
C PRO A 51 2.58 14.55 -4.27
N GLN A 52 2.98 14.26 -3.02
CA GLN A 52 2.95 12.90 -2.44
C GLN A 52 1.55 12.27 -2.47
N VAL A 53 0.50 13.07 -2.32
CA VAL A 53 -0.89 12.60 -2.39
C VAL A 53 -1.23 12.02 -3.76
N ALA A 54 -0.71 12.63 -4.84
CA ALA A 54 -0.90 12.10 -6.20
C ALA A 54 -0.14 10.79 -6.40
N MET A 55 1.11 10.70 -5.93
CA MET A 55 1.92 9.48 -6.00
C MET A 55 1.28 8.33 -5.19
N ALA A 56 0.86 8.61 -3.96
CA ALA A 56 0.18 7.64 -3.11
C ALA A 56 -1.14 7.16 -3.72
N THR A 57 -1.92 8.06 -4.32
CA THR A 57 -3.15 7.70 -5.03
C THR A 57 -2.85 6.75 -6.19
N ALA A 58 -1.84 7.05 -7.02
CA ALA A 58 -1.42 6.20 -8.12
C ALA A 58 -0.94 4.82 -7.64
N GLN A 59 -0.20 4.74 -6.54
CA GLN A 59 0.23 3.48 -5.94
C GLN A 59 -0.97 2.65 -5.43
N VAL A 60 -1.97 3.26 -4.80
CA VAL A 60 -3.19 2.55 -4.40
C VAL A 60 -3.94 2.02 -5.62
N LEU A 61 -4.13 2.82 -6.67
CA LEU A 61 -4.78 2.38 -7.90
C LEU A 61 -4.02 1.24 -8.58
N PHE A 62 -2.68 1.29 -8.57
CA PHE A 62 -1.83 0.21 -9.05
C PHE A 62 -2.06 -1.10 -8.27
N GLN A 63 -2.08 -1.05 -6.94
CA GLN A 63 -2.33 -2.25 -6.12
C GLN A 63 -3.71 -2.83 -6.38
N ARG A 64 -4.74 -1.97 -6.53
CA ARG A 64 -6.11 -2.35 -6.86
C ARG A 64 -6.21 -2.98 -8.26
N PHE A 65 -5.52 -2.42 -9.25
CA PHE A 65 -5.53 -2.95 -10.62
C PHE A 65 -4.99 -4.39 -10.66
N PHE A 66 -3.82 -4.63 -10.07
CA PHE A 66 -3.22 -5.97 -10.02
C PHE A 66 -3.91 -6.93 -9.06
N TYR A 67 -4.95 -6.48 -8.37
CA TYR A 67 -5.88 -7.38 -7.70
C TYR A 67 -6.91 -7.99 -8.67
N MET A 68 -7.26 -7.25 -9.73
CA MET A 68 -8.25 -7.60 -10.76
C MET A 68 -7.62 -8.04 -12.09
N ALA A 69 -6.29 -8.02 -12.17
CA ALA A 69 -5.51 -8.32 -13.35
C ALA A 69 -4.23 -9.07 -12.97
N SER A 70 -3.75 -9.90 -13.90
CA SER A 70 -2.52 -10.68 -13.71
C SER A 70 -1.28 -9.88 -14.09
N LEU A 71 -0.25 -9.94 -13.25
CA LEU A 71 1.08 -9.43 -13.58
C LEU A 71 1.72 -10.15 -14.79
N LYS A 72 1.23 -11.35 -15.15
CA LYS A 72 1.70 -12.10 -16.32
C LYS A 72 1.15 -11.51 -17.62
N GLU A 73 -0.13 -11.11 -17.61
CA GLU A 73 -0.83 -10.54 -18.76
C GLU A 73 -0.33 -9.11 -19.04
N PHE A 74 -0.17 -8.31 -17.99
CA PHE A 74 0.24 -6.91 -18.06
C PHE A 74 1.68 -6.70 -17.59
N GLY A 75 2.59 -7.61 -18.01
CA GLY A 75 3.99 -7.56 -17.60
C GLY A 75 4.52 -6.13 -17.61
N ILE A 76 5.11 -5.70 -16.48
CA ILE A 76 5.54 -4.31 -16.24
C ILE A 76 6.40 -3.80 -17.42
N VAL A 77 7.14 -4.71 -18.08
CA VAL A 77 7.94 -4.50 -19.30
C VAL A 77 7.12 -3.99 -20.51
N LYS A 78 5.90 -4.49 -20.75
CA LYS A 78 5.07 -4.07 -21.90
C LYS A 78 4.52 -2.66 -21.74
N ALA A 79 4.37 -2.17 -20.50
CA ALA A 79 3.88 -0.81 -20.25
C ALA A 79 4.89 0.30 -20.63
N TYR A 80 6.14 -0.04 -20.95
CA TYR A 80 7.20 0.93 -21.27
C TYR A 80 7.25 1.40 -22.73
N THR A 81 6.42 0.88 -23.64
CA THR A 81 6.47 1.28 -25.05
C THR A 81 5.30 2.17 -25.47
N MET A 82 5.62 3.47 -25.66
CA MET A 82 4.90 4.47 -26.46
C MET A 82 3.49 4.89 -26.01
N LYS A 83 3.20 6.17 -26.28
CA LYS A 83 1.99 6.95 -25.94
C LYS A 83 0.67 6.22 -26.20
N ASP A 84 0.59 5.39 -27.23
CA ASP A 84 -0.61 4.63 -27.59
C ASP A 84 -0.89 3.47 -26.63
N MET A 85 0.14 2.82 -26.08
CA MET A 85 -0.05 1.86 -24.98
C MET A 85 -0.41 2.56 -23.68
N ALA A 86 0.05 3.79 -23.44
CA ALA A 86 -0.33 4.54 -22.25
C ALA A 86 -1.83 4.86 -22.23
N ILE A 87 -2.41 5.28 -23.37
CA ILE A 87 -3.85 5.52 -23.50
C ILE A 87 -4.64 4.20 -23.44
N ALA A 88 -4.15 3.14 -24.09
CA ALA A 88 -4.77 1.83 -24.00
C ALA A 88 -4.73 1.26 -22.57
N ALA A 89 -3.61 1.43 -21.88
CA ALA A 89 -3.42 1.04 -20.49
C ALA A 89 -4.30 1.89 -19.55
N GLU A 90 -4.41 3.20 -19.77
CA GLU A 90 -5.32 4.06 -19.02
C GLU A 90 -6.76 3.55 -19.13
N MET A 91 -7.22 3.24 -20.35
CA MET A 91 -8.57 2.72 -20.56
C MET A 91 -8.76 1.33 -19.94
N GLN A 92 -7.75 0.46 -19.98
CA GLN A 92 -7.79 -0.86 -19.32
C GLN A 92 -7.80 -0.75 -17.80
N ILE A 93 -7.01 0.16 -17.22
CA ILE A 93 -6.97 0.44 -15.79
C ILE A 93 -8.35 0.94 -15.33
N LEU A 94 -8.91 1.95 -16.01
CA LEU A 94 -10.23 2.50 -15.66
C LEU A 94 -11.33 1.44 -15.75
N ARG A 95 -11.34 0.62 -16.81
CA ARG A 95 -12.32 -0.48 -16.98
C ARG A 95 -12.19 -1.53 -15.88
N LYS A 96 -10.96 -1.95 -15.53
CA LYS A 96 -10.72 -2.96 -14.49
C LYS A 96 -11.02 -2.46 -13.08
N LEU A 97 -10.83 -1.17 -12.82
CA LEU A 97 -11.20 -0.51 -11.57
C LEU A 97 -12.70 -0.15 -11.49
N GLY A 98 -13.47 -0.40 -12.55
CA GLY A 98 -14.88 0.00 -12.62
C GLY A 98 -15.08 1.51 -12.50
N PHE A 99 -14.09 2.31 -12.94
CA PHE A 99 -14.02 3.77 -12.78
C PHE A 99 -14.02 4.26 -11.32
N ILE A 100 -13.78 3.37 -10.35
CA ILE A 100 -13.60 3.73 -8.94
C ILE A 100 -12.15 4.21 -8.74
N VAL A 101 -11.93 5.48 -9.07
CA VAL A 101 -10.61 6.14 -8.96
C VAL A 101 -10.44 6.97 -7.68
N HIS A 102 -11.51 7.16 -6.91
CA HIS A 102 -11.44 7.89 -5.65
C HIS A 102 -10.68 7.06 -4.60
N VAL A 103 -9.65 7.67 -4.01
CA VAL A 103 -8.81 7.05 -2.97
C VAL A 103 -8.82 7.94 -1.74
N GLN A 104 -9.25 7.39 -0.61
CA GLN A 104 -9.08 8.03 0.69
C GLN A 104 -7.76 7.57 1.31
N LEU A 105 -6.89 8.51 1.63
CA LEU A 105 -5.57 8.23 2.23
C LEU A 105 -5.62 8.48 3.75
N PRO A 106 -4.89 7.68 4.55
CA PRO A 106 -4.97 7.70 6.02
C PRO A 106 -4.21 8.87 6.68
N TYR A 107 -3.55 9.75 5.93
CA TYR A 107 -2.69 10.80 6.47
C TYR A 107 -3.43 11.75 7.43
N ASN A 108 -4.61 12.24 7.03
CA ASN A 108 -5.41 13.13 7.87
C ASN A 108 -5.95 12.41 9.11
N LEU A 109 -6.33 11.15 8.97
CA LEU A 109 -6.79 10.32 10.11
C LEU A 109 -5.66 10.14 11.12
N MET A 110 -4.46 9.80 10.65
CA MET A 110 -3.29 9.63 11.51
C MET A 110 -2.96 10.90 12.30
N ILE A 111 -3.00 12.08 11.68
CA ILE A 111 -2.80 13.36 12.40
C ILE A 111 -3.89 13.59 13.46
N ASN A 112 -5.16 13.33 13.12
CA ASN A 112 -6.27 13.49 14.06
C ASN A 112 -6.18 12.50 15.23
N TYR A 113 -5.80 11.25 14.96
CA TYR A 113 -5.63 10.22 15.98
C TYR A 113 -4.47 10.54 16.92
N LEU A 114 -3.34 11.03 16.40
CA LEU A 114 -2.23 11.49 17.23
C LEU A 114 -2.65 12.61 18.18
N ARG A 115 -3.47 13.56 17.72
CA ARG A 115 -4.03 14.63 18.58
C ARG A 115 -4.95 14.08 19.67
N ILE A 116 -5.82 13.13 19.33
CA ILE A 116 -6.74 12.51 20.30
C ILE A 116 -5.95 11.74 21.38
N LEU A 117 -4.82 11.13 21.00
CA LEU A 117 -3.94 10.41 21.91
C LEU A 117 -2.99 11.33 22.70
N GLY A 118 -3.00 12.65 22.46
CA GLY A 118 -2.08 13.60 23.10
C GLY A 118 -0.62 13.42 22.66
N LEU A 119 -0.39 12.89 21.46
CA LEU A 119 0.94 12.59 20.90
C LEU A 119 1.38 13.57 19.82
N GLU A 120 0.63 14.65 19.59
CA GLU A 120 0.89 15.61 18.52
C GLU A 120 2.22 16.36 18.66
N GLU A 121 2.67 16.59 19.91
CA GLU A 121 3.94 17.27 20.18
C GLU A 121 5.16 16.37 19.95
N HIS A 122 4.97 15.05 19.95
CA HIS A 122 6.02 14.07 19.72
C HIS A 122 6.38 13.97 18.23
N ARG A 123 7.18 14.95 17.76
CA ARG A 123 7.62 15.03 16.34
C ARG A 123 8.24 13.74 15.81
N ALA A 124 8.94 12.98 16.65
CA ALA A 124 9.52 11.69 16.29
C ALA A 124 8.44 10.66 15.91
N ILE A 125 7.41 10.51 16.75
CA ILE A 125 6.28 9.59 16.50
C ILE A 125 5.54 10.00 15.23
N THR A 126 5.18 11.28 15.10
CA THR A 126 4.46 11.79 13.92
C THR A 126 5.24 11.52 12.63
N ARG A 127 6.55 11.80 12.62
CA ARG A 127 7.40 11.56 11.45
C ARG A 127 7.51 10.07 11.13
N ARG A 128 7.69 9.21 12.13
CA ARG A 128 7.78 7.76 11.91
C ARG A 128 6.46 7.17 11.44
N ALA A 129 5.34 7.56 12.05
CA ALA A 129 4.02 7.12 11.62
C ALA A 129 3.78 7.51 10.16
N TRP A 130 4.15 8.72 9.75
CA TRP A 130 4.08 9.14 8.35
C TRP A 130 4.94 8.26 7.43
N ASN A 131 6.17 7.95 7.83
CA ASN A 131 7.05 7.07 7.06
C ASN A 131 6.45 5.67 6.92
N TYR A 132 5.91 5.09 7.99
CA TYR A 132 5.25 3.79 7.95
C TYR A 132 4.01 3.78 7.03
N LEU A 133 3.23 4.86 6.98
CA LEU A 133 2.15 5.00 5.99
C LEU A 133 2.70 4.95 4.55
N ASN A 134 3.77 5.69 4.27
CA ASN A 134 4.38 5.69 2.94
C ASN A 134 4.97 4.33 2.56
N ASP A 135 5.61 3.63 3.50
CA ASP A 135 6.13 2.28 3.27
C ASP A 135 4.99 1.30 3.01
N GLY A 136 3.87 1.45 3.70
CA GLY A 136 2.66 0.67 3.51
C GLY A 136 2.10 0.69 2.08
N LEU A 137 2.36 1.74 1.29
CA LEU A 137 1.95 1.83 -0.13
C LEU A 137 2.63 0.79 -1.02
N ARG A 138 3.76 0.22 -0.56
CA ARG A 138 4.47 -0.87 -1.23
C ARG A 138 3.85 -2.25 -0.95
N THR A 139 2.87 -2.30 -0.05
CA THR A 139 2.18 -3.53 0.36
C THR A 139 0.71 -3.51 -0.09
N THR A 140 -0.02 -4.58 0.21
CA THR A 140 -1.45 -4.72 -0.11
C THR A 140 -2.39 -4.12 0.95
N ILE A 141 -1.87 -3.50 2.03
CA ILE A 141 -2.71 -3.04 3.15
C ILE A 141 -3.76 -1.99 2.74
N TYR A 142 -3.46 -1.17 1.73
CA TYR A 142 -4.36 -0.14 1.20
C TYR A 142 -5.53 -0.67 0.36
N VAL A 143 -5.51 -1.96 0.03
CA VAL A 143 -6.59 -2.66 -0.68
C VAL A 143 -7.43 -3.51 0.28
N THR A 144 -6.87 -3.83 1.45
CA THR A 144 -7.40 -4.86 2.35
C THR A 144 -7.94 -4.31 3.66
N HIS A 145 -7.49 -3.11 4.06
CA HIS A 145 -7.87 -2.48 5.30
C HIS A 145 -8.42 -1.06 5.06
N GLU A 146 -9.33 -0.62 5.92
CA GLU A 146 -9.82 0.75 5.92
C GLU A 146 -8.72 1.74 6.33
N PRO A 147 -8.75 3.01 5.85
CA PRO A 147 -7.76 4.02 6.21
C PRO A 147 -7.60 4.23 7.73
N SER A 148 -8.67 4.10 8.51
CA SER A 148 -8.63 4.18 9.98
C SER A 148 -7.72 3.10 10.57
N THR A 149 -7.82 1.87 10.08
CA THR A 149 -7.00 0.74 10.51
C THR A 149 -5.54 0.93 10.13
N ILE A 150 -5.27 1.42 8.91
CA ILE A 150 -3.91 1.67 8.42
C ILE A 150 -3.25 2.79 9.25
N ALA A 151 -4.01 3.85 9.59
CA ALA A 151 -3.55 4.91 10.47
C ALA A 151 -3.17 4.37 11.87
N CYS A 152 -4.02 3.51 12.45
CA CYS A 152 -3.74 2.87 13.74
C CYS A 152 -2.48 1.99 13.67
N ALA A 153 -2.30 1.21 12.60
CA ALA A 153 -1.13 0.37 12.41
C ALA A 153 0.17 1.19 12.41
N ALA A 154 0.19 2.30 11.68
CA ALA A 154 1.36 3.19 11.60
C ALA A 154 1.68 3.88 12.93
N ILE A 155 0.66 4.37 13.65
CA ILE A 155 0.83 4.98 14.99
C ILE A 155 1.36 3.96 15.98
N TRP A 156 0.80 2.74 15.97
CA TRP A 156 1.22 1.67 16.87
C TRP A 156 2.68 1.29 16.65
N LEU A 157 3.10 1.12 15.38
CA LEU A 157 4.50 0.83 15.04
C LEU A 157 5.45 1.96 15.48
N ALA A 158 5.05 3.22 15.28
CA ALA A 158 5.85 4.37 15.70
C ALA A 158 5.99 4.45 17.23
N CYS A 159 4.91 4.21 17.98
CA CYS A 159 4.93 4.21 19.44
C CYS A 159 5.76 3.05 19.99
N LEU A 160 5.66 1.86 19.38
CA LEU A 160 6.44 0.69 19.76
C LEU A 160 7.95 0.96 19.63
N GLU A 161 8.36 1.63 18.57
CA GLU A 161 9.77 1.93 18.31
C GLU A 161 10.31 3.05 19.21
N GLU A 162 9.49 4.05 19.53
CA GLU A 162 9.82 5.12 20.48
C GLU A 162 9.62 4.68 21.96
N SER A 163 9.30 3.41 22.21
CA SER A 163 9.07 2.84 23.55
C SER A 163 7.96 3.56 24.35
N VAL A 164 6.97 4.13 23.65
CA VAL A 164 5.83 4.84 24.24
C VAL A 164 4.71 3.84 24.50
N LYS A 165 4.27 3.76 25.76
CA LYS A 165 3.17 2.87 26.17
C LYS A 165 1.83 3.54 25.89
N LEU A 166 1.05 2.94 25.01
CA LEU A 166 -0.33 3.34 24.76
C LEU A 166 -1.28 2.70 25.80
N PRO A 167 -2.43 3.33 26.10
CA PRO A 167 -3.45 2.75 26.97
C PRO A 167 -3.91 1.38 26.44
N THR A 168 -3.65 0.33 27.20
CA THR A 168 -3.98 -1.07 26.85
C THR A 168 -4.71 -1.78 28.00
N ASP A 169 -5.21 -1.02 28.96
CA ASP A 169 -5.98 -1.58 30.07
C ASP A 169 -7.31 -2.15 29.54
N LEU A 170 -7.81 -3.20 30.19
CA LEU A 170 -9.03 -3.91 29.78
C LEU A 170 -10.22 -2.94 29.64
N GLY A 171 -10.76 -2.80 28.43
CA GLY A 171 -11.87 -1.88 28.12
C GLY A 171 -11.47 -0.42 27.91
N LYS A 172 -10.17 -0.09 27.94
CA LYS A 172 -9.61 1.23 27.64
C LYS A 172 -8.56 1.16 26.55
N GLU A 173 -8.62 0.15 25.70
CA GLU A 173 -7.68 -0.02 24.63
C GLU A 173 -7.82 1.13 23.62
N TRP A 174 -6.70 1.82 23.37
CA TRP A 174 -6.69 3.08 22.62
C TRP A 174 -7.28 2.99 21.20
N TRP A 175 -7.20 1.82 20.55
CA TRP A 175 -7.73 1.60 19.20
C TRP A 175 -9.26 1.56 19.14
N LEU A 176 -9.93 1.28 20.28
CA LEU A 176 -11.39 1.28 20.36
C LEU A 176 -11.98 2.68 20.14
N LEU A 177 -11.20 3.74 20.44
CA LEU A 177 -11.59 5.13 20.18
C LEU A 177 -11.78 5.44 18.67
N PHE A 178 -11.26 4.57 17.81
CA PHE A 178 -11.23 4.77 16.36
C PHE A 178 -12.06 3.73 15.60
N ASP A 179 -12.86 2.92 16.31
CA ASP A 179 -13.65 1.81 15.75
C ASP A 179 -12.80 0.80 14.95
N VAL A 180 -11.60 0.46 15.46
CA VAL A 180 -10.66 -0.47 14.81
C VAL A 180 -10.44 -1.70 15.68
N ASP A 181 -10.46 -2.89 15.08
CA ASP A 181 -10.12 -4.13 15.79
C ASP A 181 -8.62 -4.37 15.90
N SER A 182 -8.22 -4.97 17.02
CA SER A 182 -6.81 -5.25 17.30
C SER A 182 -6.15 -6.22 16.31
N VAL A 183 -6.92 -7.13 15.74
CA VAL A 183 -6.44 -8.10 14.75
C VAL A 183 -6.07 -7.40 13.45
N HIS A 184 -6.93 -6.48 12.99
CA HIS A 184 -6.80 -5.81 11.71
C HIS A 184 -5.59 -4.85 11.66
N PHE A 185 -5.41 -3.99 12.67
CA PHE A 185 -4.26 -3.07 12.62
C PHE A 185 -2.93 -3.79 12.87
N LYS A 186 -2.90 -4.86 13.69
CA LYS A 186 -1.69 -5.67 13.90
C LYS A 186 -1.30 -6.44 12.63
N ASN A 187 -2.28 -6.95 11.89
CA ASN A 187 -2.05 -7.58 10.59
C ASN A 187 -1.44 -6.56 9.61
N ALA A 188 -2.04 -5.39 9.46
CA ALA A 188 -1.50 -4.32 8.62
C ALA A 188 -0.07 -3.91 9.04
N ALA A 189 0.19 -3.80 10.35
CA ALA A 189 1.52 -3.50 10.89
C ALA A 189 2.54 -4.60 10.56
N ALA A 190 2.16 -5.87 10.60
CA ALA A 190 3.02 -6.99 10.23
C ALA A 190 3.42 -6.95 8.75
N HIS A 191 2.49 -6.60 7.86
CA HIS A 191 2.79 -6.40 6.43
C HIS A 191 3.80 -5.27 6.21
N ILE A 192 3.67 -4.14 6.92
CA ILE A 192 4.66 -3.04 6.85
C ILE A 192 6.02 -3.52 7.37
N LYS A 193 6.07 -4.17 8.54
CA LYS A 193 7.33 -4.67 9.13
C LYS A 193 8.03 -5.71 8.25
N ARG A 194 7.29 -6.51 7.48
CA ARG A 194 7.87 -7.49 6.53
C ARG A 194 8.84 -6.83 5.54
N LEU A 195 8.57 -5.61 5.10
CA LEU A 195 9.45 -4.84 4.20
C LEU A 195 10.86 -4.62 4.77
N TYR A 196 10.99 -4.61 6.09
CA TYR A 196 12.26 -4.39 6.78
C TYR A 196 13.07 -5.68 6.95
N TYR A 197 12.40 -6.84 6.98
CA TYR A 197 13.05 -8.14 7.10
C TYR A 197 13.43 -8.75 5.74
N ARG A 198 12.63 -8.49 4.71
CA ARG A 198 12.83 -8.99 3.35
C ARG A 198 13.06 -7.81 2.40
N LYS A 199 14.32 -7.52 2.08
CA LYS A 199 14.67 -6.49 1.10
C LYS A 199 14.38 -6.99 -0.30
N LEU A 200 13.87 -6.11 -1.17
CA LEU A 200 13.65 -6.39 -2.59
C LEU A 200 14.95 -6.84 -3.25
N ASP A 201 14.98 -8.07 -3.76
CA ASP A 201 16.10 -8.57 -4.55
C ASP A 201 15.95 -8.17 -6.02
N LYS A 202 16.43 -6.97 -6.33
CA LYS A 202 16.36 -6.41 -7.69
C LYS A 202 17.12 -7.25 -8.71
N ALA A 203 18.16 -7.98 -8.31
CA ALA A 203 19.01 -8.72 -9.25
C ALA A 203 18.30 -9.95 -9.83
N ASN A 204 17.39 -10.54 -9.07
CA ASN A 204 16.67 -11.75 -9.49
C ASN A 204 15.35 -11.46 -10.23
N LEU A 205 14.96 -10.20 -10.35
CA LEU A 205 13.74 -9.82 -11.06
C LEU A 205 13.87 -10.01 -12.59
N PRO A 206 12.83 -10.52 -13.28
CA PRO A 206 12.85 -10.76 -14.72
C PRO A 206 13.19 -9.53 -15.58
N LEU A 207 12.97 -8.33 -15.03
CA LEU A 207 13.25 -7.04 -15.67
C LEU A 207 14.74 -6.79 -15.92
N TYR A 208 15.62 -7.24 -15.01
CA TYR A 208 17.07 -6.97 -15.09
C TYR A 208 17.86 -8.09 -15.78
N LYS A 209 17.25 -9.27 -15.98
CA LYS A 209 17.87 -10.33 -16.80
C LYS A 209 17.92 -9.93 -18.28
N LEU A 210 16.88 -9.25 -18.77
CA LEU A 210 16.79 -8.78 -20.15
C LEU A 210 17.81 -7.69 -20.50
N SER A 211 18.27 -6.88 -19.54
CA SER A 211 19.31 -5.87 -19.78
C SER A 211 20.72 -6.45 -19.81
N ASN A 212 20.96 -7.56 -19.09
CA ASN A 212 22.29 -8.19 -19.01
C ASN A 212 22.55 -9.21 -20.13
N GLU A 213 21.52 -9.62 -20.87
CA GLU A 213 21.67 -10.46 -22.08
C GLU A 213 21.86 -9.66 -23.37
N GLN A 214 21.91 -8.31 -23.28
CA GLN A 214 22.13 -7.40 -24.40
C GLN A 214 23.43 -6.57 -24.30
N SER A 215 24.37 -6.96 -23.42
CA SER A 215 25.71 -6.34 -23.32
C SER A 215 26.82 -7.36 -23.55
#